data_AF-A0A950VRC5-F1
#
_entry.id   AF-A0A950VRC5-F1
#
_cell.length_a   1.000
_cell.length_b   1.000
_cell.length_c   1.000
_cell.angle_alpha   90.00
_cell.angle_beta   90.00
_cell.angle_gamma   90.00
#
_symmetry.space_group_name_H-M   'P 1'
#
loop_
_entity.id
_entity.type
_entity.pdbx_description
1 polymer ?
#
loop_
_entity_poly.entity_id
_entity_poly.type
_entity_poly.pdbx_seq_one_letter_code
_entity_poly.pdbx_strand_id
1 'polypeptide(L)'
;MRRRRGRRGDRPGARVTATQTRAVRFDAPDEDGLARIVIDRPDDSVNAINAEFLEDLADAIHAARAANPRGLIVSSAKPRQWVAGADLKLVTAAREARAPQDASRRLQGVLDELAWLPCTTVAAINGPALGGGLELALACDYRVATDSRDVSLGQPEVNLGLVPAGGGTQRLPRLIGLQRALDLILTGRRLDARRARRLGIVDEVVHPAVLEAAARAWAARRKRSLDRALRIGLSLQSALDVAEQTPIGRQL
;
A
#
# COMPACT_ATOMS: atom_id res chain seq x y z
N MET A 1 12.91 6.24 -74.65
CA MET A 1 12.06 7.29 -74.03
C MET A 1 10.63 6.76 -73.95
N ARG A 2 9.86 6.68 -72.86
CA ARG A 2 9.92 7.10 -71.44
C ARG A 2 9.10 6.05 -70.65
N ARG A 3 9.61 5.60 -69.49
CA ARG A 3 8.91 4.70 -68.55
C ARG A 3 7.82 5.47 -67.79
N ARG A 4 6.57 4.98 -67.74
CA ARG A 4 5.53 5.44 -66.80
C ARG A 4 5.54 4.55 -65.55
N ARG A 5 5.93 5.12 -64.41
CA ARG A 5 5.86 4.49 -63.07
C ARG A 5 4.42 4.53 -62.56
N GLY A 6 3.86 3.38 -62.22
CA GLY A 6 2.60 3.27 -61.48
C GLY A 6 2.81 3.66 -60.01
N ARG A 7 1.93 4.53 -59.49
CA ARG A 7 1.80 4.88 -58.07
C ARG A 7 1.28 3.65 -57.30
N ARG A 8 2.08 3.10 -56.38
CA ARG A 8 1.56 2.28 -55.28
C ARG A 8 1.22 3.24 -54.13
N GLY A 9 -0.07 3.28 -53.80
CA GLY A 9 -0.56 3.98 -52.62
C GLY A 9 -0.03 3.30 -51.36
N ASP A 10 0.64 4.11 -50.56
CA ASP A 10 1.11 3.77 -49.23
C ASP A 10 -0.12 3.55 -48.32
N ARG A 11 -0.25 2.35 -47.74
CA ARG A 11 -1.26 2.10 -46.70
C ARG A 11 -0.68 2.61 -45.39
N PRO A 12 -1.33 3.52 -44.66
CA PRO A 12 -0.83 3.93 -43.36
C PRO A 12 -0.87 2.71 -42.43
N GLY A 13 0.31 2.25 -42.02
CA GLY A 13 0.47 1.21 -41.01
C GLY A 13 -0.31 1.62 -39.76
N ALA A 14 -1.23 0.75 -39.33
CA ALA A 14 -1.88 0.87 -38.05
C ALA A 14 -0.78 1.00 -36.98
N ARG A 15 -0.69 2.16 -36.35
CA ARG A 15 0.10 2.32 -35.13
C ARG A 15 -0.51 1.37 -34.11
N VAL A 16 0.18 0.26 -33.85
CA VAL A 16 -0.03 -0.53 -32.66
C VAL A 16 0.23 0.41 -31.50
N THR A 17 -0.84 0.92 -30.90
CA THR A 17 -0.79 1.63 -29.63
C THR A 17 -0.16 0.65 -28.64
N ALA A 18 1.05 0.95 -28.19
CA ALA A 18 1.68 0.19 -27.12
C ALA A 18 0.71 0.13 -25.94
N THR A 19 0.29 -1.07 -25.55
CA THR A 19 -0.50 -1.27 -24.34
C THR A 19 0.36 -0.77 -23.18
N GLN A 20 -0.01 0.38 -22.62
CA GLN A 20 0.69 0.96 -21.48
C GLN A 20 0.66 -0.08 -20.35
N THR A 21 1.85 -0.50 -19.92
CA THR A 21 1.98 -1.54 -18.90
C THR A 21 1.67 -0.90 -17.55
N ARG A 22 0.60 -1.35 -16.90
CA ARG A 22 0.13 -0.80 -15.62
C ARG A 22 1.20 -0.95 -14.53
N ALA A 23 1.31 0.07 -13.67
CA ALA A 23 2.19 0.09 -12.51
C ALA A 23 1.71 -0.84 -11.38
N VAL A 24 0.39 -1.06 -11.31
CA VAL A 24 -0.24 -1.98 -10.37
C VAL A 24 -1.25 -2.84 -11.12
N ARG A 25 -1.23 -4.15 -10.88
CA ARG A 25 -2.18 -5.09 -11.47
C ARG A 25 -2.84 -5.96 -10.43
N PHE A 26 -4.02 -6.45 -10.77
CA PHE A 26 -4.75 -7.45 -9.98
C PHE A 26 -4.64 -8.81 -10.67
N ASP A 27 -4.17 -9.81 -9.94
CA ASP A 27 -4.26 -11.22 -10.32
C ASP A 27 -5.50 -11.83 -9.63
N ALA A 28 -6.37 -12.46 -10.42
CA ALA A 28 -7.59 -13.11 -9.93
C ALA A 28 -7.30 -14.21 -8.89
N PRO A 29 -8.31 -14.60 -8.08
CA PRO A 29 -8.15 -15.64 -7.07
C PRO A 29 -7.67 -16.96 -7.69
N ASP A 30 -6.69 -17.59 -7.04
CA ASP A 30 -6.21 -18.94 -7.38
C ASP A 30 -7.12 -20.04 -6.80
N GLU A 31 -6.69 -21.30 -6.91
CA GLU A 31 -7.44 -22.48 -6.42
C GLU A 31 -7.66 -22.45 -4.90
N ASP A 32 -6.82 -21.75 -4.13
CA ASP A 32 -6.99 -21.56 -2.68
C ASP A 32 -7.92 -20.37 -2.35
N GLY A 33 -8.41 -19.68 -3.37
CA GLY A 33 -9.23 -18.46 -3.28
C GLY A 33 -8.41 -17.23 -2.91
N LEU A 34 -7.09 -17.26 -3.07
CA LEU A 34 -6.21 -16.13 -2.76
C LEU A 34 -5.93 -15.31 -4.01
N ALA A 35 -6.16 -13.99 -3.94
CA ALA A 35 -5.85 -13.07 -5.03
C ALA A 35 -4.59 -12.25 -4.72
N ARG A 36 -4.05 -11.55 -5.73
CA ARG A 36 -2.89 -10.66 -5.54
C ARG A 36 -3.11 -9.28 -6.15
N ILE A 37 -2.65 -8.25 -5.45
CA ILE A 37 -2.29 -6.97 -6.05
C ILE A 37 -0.77 -6.98 -6.21
N VAL A 38 -0.30 -6.84 -7.45
CA VAL A 38 1.12 -6.90 -7.79
C VAL A 38 1.59 -5.53 -8.25
N ILE A 39 2.57 -5.00 -7.54
CA ILE A 39 3.20 -3.70 -7.79
C ILE A 39 4.47 -3.88 -8.61
N ASP A 40 4.52 -3.24 -9.77
CA ASP A 40 5.68 -3.24 -10.65
C ASP A 40 5.64 -2.06 -11.62
N ARG A 41 6.23 -0.91 -11.24
CA ARG A 41 6.38 0.22 -12.17
C ARG A 41 7.42 -0.13 -13.25
N PRO A 42 7.04 -0.53 -14.46
CA PRO A 42 7.95 -1.23 -15.40
C PRO A 42 9.11 -0.34 -15.86
N ASP A 43 8.86 0.96 -16.03
CA ASP A 43 9.82 1.93 -16.56
C ASP A 43 10.72 2.55 -15.49
N ASP A 44 10.47 2.26 -14.21
CA ASP A 44 11.20 2.82 -13.09
C ASP A 44 12.05 1.77 -12.37
N SER A 45 13.20 2.20 -11.86
CA SER A 45 14.06 1.37 -11.02
C SER A 45 13.47 1.08 -9.64
N VAL A 46 12.47 1.87 -9.21
CA VAL A 46 11.81 1.77 -7.91
C VAL A 46 10.31 1.91 -8.07
N ASN A 47 9.54 1.25 -7.19
CA ASN A 47 8.13 1.57 -7.07
C ASN A 47 7.97 2.80 -6.18
N ALA A 48 7.63 3.93 -6.78
CA ALA A 48 7.22 5.13 -6.08
C ALA A 48 5.74 5.44 -6.36
N ILE A 49 5.07 6.13 -5.44
CA ILE A 49 3.67 6.52 -5.61
C ILE A 49 3.63 7.81 -6.44
N ASN A 50 3.03 7.71 -7.62
CA ASN A 50 2.65 8.83 -8.49
C ASN A 50 1.13 8.75 -8.78
N ALA A 51 0.62 9.62 -9.64
CA ALA A 51 -0.81 9.64 -9.98
C ALA A 51 -1.27 8.33 -10.68
N GLU A 52 -0.52 7.85 -11.67
CA GLU A 52 -0.81 6.61 -12.40
C GLU A 52 -0.82 5.39 -11.49
N PHE A 53 0.18 5.26 -10.61
CA PHE A 53 0.23 4.21 -9.60
C PHE A 53 -1.02 4.21 -8.71
N LEU A 54 -1.47 5.40 -8.29
CA LEU A 54 -2.62 5.51 -7.41
C LEU A 54 -3.94 5.17 -8.12
N GLU A 55 -4.04 5.48 -9.41
CA GLU A 55 -5.15 5.06 -10.27
C GLU A 55 -5.18 3.55 -10.47
N ASP A 56 -4.05 2.96 -10.84
CA ASP A 56 -3.92 1.52 -11.01
C ASP A 56 -4.18 0.76 -9.71
N LEU A 57 -3.74 1.30 -8.56
CA LEU A 57 -4.02 0.73 -7.25
C LEU A 57 -5.52 0.75 -6.92
N ALA A 58 -6.20 1.87 -7.17
CA ALA A 58 -7.65 1.97 -6.96
C ALA A 58 -8.41 0.97 -7.84
N ASP A 59 -8.06 0.88 -9.13
CA ASP A 59 -8.62 -0.12 -10.06
C ASP A 59 -8.40 -1.56 -9.56
N ALA A 60 -7.19 -1.87 -9.07
CA ALA A 60 -6.87 -3.19 -8.55
C ALA A 60 -7.65 -3.53 -7.26
N ILE A 61 -7.89 -2.54 -6.39
CA ILE A 61 -8.73 -2.69 -5.19
C ILE A 61 -10.19 -2.92 -5.57
N HIS A 62 -10.72 -2.18 -6.55
CA HIS A 62 -12.06 -2.40 -7.07
C HIS A 62 -12.23 -3.80 -7.68
N ALA A 63 -11.25 -4.24 -8.47
CA ALA A 63 -11.24 -5.59 -9.04
C ALA A 63 -11.19 -6.67 -7.93
N ALA A 64 -10.37 -6.48 -6.90
CA ALA A 64 -10.31 -7.37 -5.74
C ALA A 64 -11.65 -7.42 -4.99
N ARG A 65 -12.31 -6.27 -4.80
CA ARG A 65 -13.65 -6.21 -4.18
C ARG A 65 -14.69 -6.98 -5.00
N ALA A 66 -14.69 -6.83 -6.31
CA ALA A 66 -15.61 -7.52 -7.21
C ALA A 66 -15.36 -9.03 -7.24
N ALA A 67 -14.10 -9.46 -7.22
CA ALA A 67 -13.73 -10.88 -7.19
C ALA A 67 -14.00 -11.55 -5.83
N ASN A 68 -14.13 -10.76 -4.76
CA ASN A 68 -14.41 -11.21 -3.40
C ASN A 68 -13.55 -12.42 -2.96
N PRO A 69 -12.21 -12.32 -3.01
CA PRO A 69 -11.32 -13.43 -2.68
C PRO A 69 -11.44 -13.83 -1.21
N ARG A 70 -11.00 -15.04 -0.88
CA ARG A 70 -10.85 -15.49 0.50
C ARG A 70 -9.79 -14.64 1.25
N GLY A 71 -8.73 -14.24 0.55
CA GLY A 71 -7.66 -13.40 1.06
C GLY A 71 -6.92 -12.69 -0.07
N LEU A 72 -6.24 -11.59 0.24
CA LEU A 72 -5.54 -10.75 -0.72
C LEU A 72 -4.11 -10.51 -0.28
N ILE A 73 -3.15 -10.69 -1.19
CA ILE A 73 -1.74 -10.38 -0.96
C ILE A 73 -1.37 -9.17 -1.81
N VAL A 74 -0.88 -8.11 -1.16
CA VAL A 74 -0.22 -6.98 -1.83
C VAL A 74 1.27 -7.30 -1.86
N SER A 75 1.85 -7.39 -3.05
CA SER A 75 3.24 -7.80 -3.28
C SER A 75 3.91 -6.89 -4.31
N SER A 76 5.24 -6.90 -4.37
CA SER A 76 5.95 -6.32 -5.50
C SER A 76 6.62 -7.40 -6.35
N ALA A 77 6.54 -7.25 -7.67
CA ALA A 77 7.31 -8.07 -8.60
C ALA A 77 8.78 -7.61 -8.73
N LYS A 78 9.12 -6.40 -8.25
CA LYS A 78 10.50 -5.91 -8.30
C LYS A 78 11.36 -6.59 -7.23
N PRO A 79 12.51 -7.19 -7.60
CA PRO A 79 13.40 -7.79 -6.63
C PRO A 79 13.91 -6.75 -5.62
N ARG A 80 13.82 -7.08 -4.32
CA ARG A 80 14.35 -6.26 -3.22
C ARG A 80 13.74 -4.85 -3.15
N GLN A 81 12.56 -4.64 -3.72
CA GLN A 81 11.89 -3.34 -3.79
C GLN A 81 10.42 -3.50 -3.48
N TRP A 82 9.98 -2.87 -2.39
CA TRP A 82 8.57 -2.70 -2.07
C TRP A 82 8.09 -1.38 -2.68
N VAL A 83 7.83 -0.35 -1.88
CA VAL A 83 7.35 0.98 -2.27
C VAL A 83 8.08 2.00 -1.41
N ALA A 84 8.94 2.78 -2.04
CA ALA A 84 9.88 3.67 -1.35
C ALA A 84 9.27 5.05 -0.97
N GLY A 85 7.95 5.20 -1.13
CA GLY A 85 7.22 6.43 -0.84
C GLY A 85 6.75 7.14 -2.09
N ALA A 86 6.39 8.41 -1.96
CA ALA A 86 5.93 9.25 -3.06
C ALA A 86 7.09 9.63 -3.99
N ASP A 87 6.80 9.75 -5.28
CA ASP A 87 7.72 10.31 -6.28
C ASP A 87 8.05 11.77 -5.92
N LEU A 88 9.30 12.19 -6.13
CA LEU A 88 9.74 13.56 -5.85
C LEU A 88 8.94 14.61 -6.64
N LYS A 89 8.49 14.28 -7.87
CA LYS A 89 7.62 15.16 -8.66
C LYS A 89 6.27 15.36 -7.97
N LEU A 90 5.70 14.29 -7.41
CA LEU A 90 4.44 14.36 -6.66
C LEU A 90 4.62 15.21 -5.39
N VAL A 91 5.73 15.01 -4.67
CA VAL A 91 6.07 15.79 -3.48
C VAL A 91 6.25 17.27 -3.81
N THR A 92 6.97 17.59 -4.90
CA THR A 92 7.22 18.97 -5.33
C THR A 92 5.93 19.65 -5.74
N ALA A 93 5.12 18.97 -6.57
CA ALA A 93 3.81 19.47 -6.98
C ALA A 93 2.89 19.72 -5.78
N ALA A 94 2.90 18.84 -4.77
CA ALA A 94 2.12 19.04 -3.55
C ALA A 94 2.56 20.30 -2.78
N ARG A 95 3.86 20.61 -2.70
CA ARG A 95 4.37 21.81 -2.01
C ARG A 95 3.97 23.12 -2.72
N GLU A 96 3.83 23.08 -4.03
CA GLU A 96 3.48 24.24 -4.86
C GLU A 96 1.96 24.35 -5.11
N ALA A 97 1.19 23.30 -4.83
CA ALA A 97 -0.23 23.27 -5.07
C ALA A 97 -0.98 24.29 -4.20
N ARG A 98 -2.05 24.87 -4.77
CA ARG A 98 -3.00 25.70 -4.01
C ARG A 98 -3.80 24.90 -2.98
N ALA A 99 -3.94 23.59 -3.20
CA ALA A 99 -4.69 22.65 -2.37
C ALA A 99 -3.87 21.37 -2.12
N PRO A 100 -2.76 21.44 -1.36
CA PRO A 100 -1.88 20.29 -1.08
C PRO A 100 -2.62 19.09 -0.47
N GLN A 101 -3.69 19.35 0.28
CA GLN A 101 -4.52 18.35 0.94
C GLN A 101 -5.24 17.39 -0.01
N ASP A 102 -5.45 17.75 -1.28
CA ASP A 102 -6.24 16.92 -2.19
C ASP A 102 -5.49 15.64 -2.58
N ALA A 103 -4.17 15.73 -2.76
CA ALA A 103 -3.32 14.55 -2.97
C ALA A 103 -3.36 13.62 -1.75
N SER A 104 -3.30 14.18 -0.55
CA SER A 104 -3.40 13.42 0.71
C SER A 104 -4.76 12.75 0.86
N ARG A 105 -5.86 13.47 0.60
CA ARG A 105 -7.23 12.92 0.64
C ARG A 105 -7.42 11.79 -0.35
N ARG A 106 -6.90 11.95 -1.57
CA ARG A 106 -6.95 10.90 -2.60
C ARG A 106 -6.20 9.64 -2.15
N LEU A 107 -4.97 9.79 -1.65
CA LEU A 107 -4.21 8.67 -1.12
C LEU A 107 -4.92 8.00 0.07
N GLN A 108 -5.41 8.79 1.02
CA GLN A 108 -6.18 8.28 2.17
C GLN A 108 -7.39 7.47 1.72
N GLY A 109 -8.20 7.99 0.78
CA GLY A 109 -9.39 7.32 0.27
C GLY A 109 -9.08 5.95 -0.33
N VAL A 110 -8.08 5.87 -1.23
CA VAL A 110 -7.67 4.60 -1.84
C VAL A 110 -7.17 3.60 -0.77
N LEU A 111 -6.40 4.06 0.21
CA LEU A 111 -5.90 3.21 1.29
C LEU A 111 -7.00 2.78 2.28
N ASP A 112 -8.01 3.63 2.50
CA ASP A 112 -9.18 3.26 3.29
C ASP A 112 -10.00 2.19 2.58
N GLU A 113 -10.20 2.29 1.27
CA GLU A 113 -10.90 1.26 0.49
C GLU A 113 -10.22 -0.11 0.58
N LEU A 114 -8.88 -0.14 0.57
CA LEU A 114 -8.10 -1.36 0.82
C LEU A 114 -8.32 -1.90 2.24
N ALA A 115 -8.28 -1.04 3.25
CA ALA A 115 -8.49 -1.43 4.64
C ALA A 115 -9.89 -2.01 4.88
N TRP A 116 -10.90 -1.48 4.17
CA TRP A 116 -12.30 -1.90 4.21
C TRP A 116 -12.65 -3.08 3.28
N LEU A 117 -11.68 -3.75 2.67
CA LEU A 117 -11.96 -5.00 1.96
C LEU A 117 -12.45 -6.07 2.96
N PRO A 118 -13.47 -6.88 2.61
CA PRO A 118 -14.06 -7.87 3.51
C PRO A 118 -13.15 -9.09 3.75
N CYS A 119 -12.14 -9.28 2.90
CA CYS A 119 -11.15 -10.35 3.00
C CYS A 119 -9.93 -9.91 3.84
N THR A 120 -9.15 -10.90 4.28
CA THR A 120 -7.86 -10.64 4.94
C THR A 120 -6.85 -10.12 3.92
N THR A 121 -6.24 -8.97 4.20
CA THR A 121 -5.21 -8.37 3.35
C THR A 121 -3.82 -8.50 3.98
N VAL A 122 -2.81 -8.82 3.18
CA VAL A 122 -1.43 -9.00 3.65
C VAL A 122 -0.45 -8.23 2.78
N ALA A 123 0.39 -7.40 3.38
CA ALA A 123 1.52 -6.79 2.71
C ALA A 123 2.74 -7.72 2.77
N ALA A 124 3.26 -8.15 1.62
CA ALA A 124 4.46 -8.98 1.46
C ALA A 124 5.69 -8.11 1.12
N ILE A 125 6.38 -7.62 2.14
CA ILE A 125 7.42 -6.58 2.05
C ILE A 125 8.80 -7.20 1.79
N ASN A 126 9.31 -7.01 0.57
CA ASN A 126 10.63 -7.52 0.15
C ASN A 126 11.73 -6.44 0.07
N GLY A 127 11.42 -5.18 0.39
CA GLY A 127 12.35 -4.05 0.25
C GLY A 127 11.91 -2.82 1.05
N PRO A 128 12.36 -1.61 0.66
CA PRO A 128 12.02 -0.37 1.36
C PRO A 128 10.51 -0.12 1.37
N ALA A 129 9.93 0.05 2.57
CA ALA A 129 8.56 0.48 2.81
C ALA A 129 8.58 1.82 3.55
N LEU A 130 8.63 2.91 2.80
CA LEU A 130 8.88 4.24 3.34
C LEU A 130 7.72 5.18 3.00
N GLY A 131 7.37 6.03 3.97
CA GLY A 131 6.31 7.02 3.83
C GLY A 131 4.99 6.40 3.36
N GLY A 132 4.44 6.91 2.25
CA GLY A 132 3.27 6.33 1.58
C GLY A 132 3.35 4.81 1.30
N GLY A 133 4.55 4.24 1.10
CA GLY A 133 4.72 2.80 0.96
C GLY A 133 4.54 2.01 2.27
N LEU A 134 4.91 2.61 3.41
CA LEU A 134 4.54 2.08 4.72
C LEU A 134 3.06 2.32 5.02
N GLU A 135 2.50 3.46 4.59
CA GLU A 135 1.06 3.72 4.75
C GLU A 135 0.20 2.70 4.00
N LEU A 136 0.62 2.30 2.78
CA LEU A 136 0.01 1.19 2.05
C LEU A 136 0.10 -0.13 2.82
N ALA A 137 1.26 -0.45 3.39
CA ALA A 137 1.44 -1.66 4.20
C ALA A 137 0.60 -1.63 5.50
N LEU A 138 0.43 -0.44 6.10
CA LEU A 138 -0.40 -0.23 7.29
C LEU A 138 -1.90 -0.28 6.98
N ALA A 139 -2.32 -0.09 5.73
CA ALA A 139 -3.70 -0.29 5.29
C ALA A 139 -4.07 -1.77 5.14
N CYS A 140 -3.08 -2.68 5.05
CA CYS A 140 -3.32 -4.12 5.09
C CYS A 140 -3.63 -4.61 6.52
N ASP A 141 -4.30 -5.74 6.68
CA ASP A 141 -4.53 -6.34 8.01
C ASP A 141 -3.22 -6.83 8.64
N TYR A 142 -2.37 -7.49 7.84
CA TYR A 142 -1.10 -8.07 8.28
C TYR A 142 0.07 -7.65 7.39
N ARG A 143 1.28 -7.69 7.94
CA ARG A 143 2.54 -7.40 7.24
C ARG A 143 3.54 -8.53 7.48
N VAL A 144 3.99 -9.16 6.40
CA VAL A 144 5.11 -10.10 6.40
C VAL A 144 6.27 -9.43 5.70
N ALA A 145 7.43 -9.37 6.33
CA ALA A 145 8.62 -8.77 5.74
C ALA A 145 9.76 -9.78 5.59
N THR A 146 10.60 -9.59 4.58
CA THR A 146 11.85 -10.37 4.51
C THR A 146 12.87 -9.87 5.52
N ASP A 147 13.82 -10.71 5.92
CA ASP A 147 15.00 -10.31 6.68
C ASP A 147 16.14 -9.76 5.82
N SER A 148 15.86 -9.44 4.54
CA SER A 148 16.84 -8.79 3.66
C SER A 148 17.30 -7.46 4.23
N ARG A 149 18.59 -7.15 4.02
CA ARG A 149 19.19 -5.86 4.40
C ARG A 149 18.58 -4.64 3.70
N ASP A 150 17.86 -4.83 2.58
CA ASP A 150 17.20 -3.73 1.87
C ASP A 150 15.86 -3.36 2.50
N VAL A 151 15.32 -4.19 3.39
CA VAL A 151 14.08 -3.89 4.09
C VAL A 151 14.34 -2.77 5.10
N SER A 152 13.74 -1.62 4.81
CA SER A 152 13.70 -0.47 5.72
C SER A 152 12.28 0.06 5.81
N LEU A 153 11.76 0.19 7.03
CA LEU A 153 10.41 0.68 7.30
C LEU A 153 10.46 2.01 8.05
N GLY A 154 9.67 3.00 7.64
CA GLY A 154 9.60 4.27 8.36
C GLY A 154 8.71 5.31 7.70
N GLN A 155 8.54 6.43 8.39
CA GLN A 155 7.79 7.61 7.97
C GLN A 155 8.73 8.83 7.87
N PRO A 156 9.60 8.91 6.82
CA PRO A 156 10.67 9.90 6.73
C PRO A 156 10.22 11.28 6.22
N GLU A 157 8.93 11.55 6.10
CA GLU A 157 8.34 12.77 5.52
C GLU A 157 8.84 14.06 6.18
N VAL A 158 9.12 14.03 7.48
CA VAL A 158 9.64 15.19 8.22
C VAL A 158 10.97 15.69 7.67
N ASN A 159 11.78 14.82 7.06
CA ASN A 159 13.04 15.21 6.42
C ASN A 159 12.81 16.08 5.17
N LEU A 160 11.59 16.11 4.63
CA LEU A 160 11.16 16.92 3.50
C LEU A 160 10.26 18.10 3.93
N GLY A 161 10.11 18.34 5.23
CA GLY A 161 9.20 19.35 5.77
C GLY A 161 7.71 18.96 5.67
N LEU A 162 7.43 17.66 5.58
CA LEU A 162 6.08 17.12 5.46
C LEU A 162 5.75 16.21 6.66
N VAL A 163 4.50 15.76 6.73
CA VAL A 163 4.06 14.71 7.66
C VAL A 163 3.39 13.57 6.86
N PRO A 164 3.34 12.34 7.41
CA PRO A 164 2.60 11.25 6.77
C PRO A 164 1.14 11.62 6.57
N ALA A 165 0.66 11.50 5.33
CA ALA A 165 -0.62 12.06 4.94
C ALA A 165 -1.52 11.09 4.16
N GLY A 166 -1.14 9.82 4.01
CA GLY A 166 -1.97 8.70 3.56
C GLY A 166 -2.62 7.90 4.70
N GLY A 167 -2.55 8.42 5.94
CA GLY A 167 -3.10 7.80 7.15
C GLY A 167 -2.06 7.25 8.12
N GLY A 168 -0.78 7.48 7.88
CA GLY A 168 0.34 7.04 8.74
C GLY A 168 0.28 7.63 10.14
N THR A 169 -0.13 8.89 10.29
CA THR A 169 -0.36 9.53 11.61
C THR A 169 -1.53 8.93 12.37
N GLN A 170 -2.33 8.07 11.73
CA GLN A 170 -3.52 7.45 12.29
C GLN A 170 -3.30 5.94 12.53
N ARG A 171 -2.88 5.19 11.51
CA ARG A 171 -2.74 3.73 11.58
C ARG A 171 -1.52 3.32 12.41
N LEU A 172 -0.40 4.03 12.31
CA LEU A 172 0.82 3.70 13.06
C LEU A 172 0.64 3.82 14.58
N PRO A 173 0.14 4.93 15.17
CA PRO A 173 -0.06 5.02 16.62
C PRO A 173 -1.13 4.07 17.15
N ARG A 174 -2.16 3.72 16.36
CA ARG A 174 -3.12 2.67 16.71
C ARG A 174 -2.45 1.30 16.82
N LEU A 175 -1.42 1.05 16.00
CA LEU A 175 -0.71 -0.23 15.96
C LEU A 175 0.36 -0.37 17.05
N ILE A 176 1.20 0.66 17.25
CA ILE A 176 2.39 0.56 18.12
C ILE A 176 2.36 1.49 19.33
N GLY A 177 1.25 2.20 19.54
CA GLY A 177 1.09 3.21 20.58
C GLY A 177 1.68 4.57 20.18
N LEU A 178 1.09 5.62 20.74
CA LEU A 178 1.37 7.02 20.37
C LEU A 178 2.85 7.39 20.50
N GLN A 179 3.49 7.08 21.63
CA GLN A 179 4.87 7.50 21.89
C GLN A 179 5.87 6.92 20.89
N ARG A 180 5.74 5.61 20.58
CA ARG A 180 6.62 4.93 19.62
C ARG A 180 6.37 5.43 18.20
N ALA A 181 5.12 5.70 17.85
CA ALA A 181 4.76 6.25 16.55
C ALA A 181 5.28 7.69 16.38
N LEU A 182 5.13 8.55 17.38
CA LEU A 182 5.66 9.92 17.36
C LEU A 182 7.18 9.93 17.22
N ASP A 183 7.89 9.05 17.92
CA ASP A 183 9.34 8.93 17.75
C ASP A 183 9.71 8.58 16.30
N LEU A 184 9.04 7.63 15.65
CA LEU A 184 9.31 7.29 14.25
C LEU A 184 8.94 8.41 13.28
N ILE A 185 7.79 9.05 13.49
CA ILE A 185 7.27 10.10 12.60
C ILE A 185 8.10 11.38 12.73
N LEU A 186 8.37 11.84 13.96
CA LEU A 186 9.04 13.12 14.22
C LEU A 186 10.55 13.08 13.97
N THR A 187 11.18 11.89 14.06
CA THR A 187 12.61 11.74 13.72
C THR A 187 12.82 11.30 12.27
N GLY A 188 11.78 10.77 11.61
CA GLY A 188 11.89 10.18 10.29
C GLY A 188 12.81 8.95 10.22
N ARG A 189 13.19 8.36 11.37
CA ARG A 189 14.14 7.25 11.43
C ARG A 189 13.55 5.98 10.83
N ARG A 190 14.42 5.15 10.26
CA ARG A 190 14.06 3.89 9.60
C ARG A 190 14.37 2.70 10.50
N LEU A 191 13.61 1.64 10.33
CA LEU A 191 13.75 0.38 11.05
C LEU A 191 14.09 -0.74 10.08
N ASP A 192 14.98 -1.64 10.48
CA ASP A 192 15.08 -2.94 9.83
C ASP A 192 13.84 -3.81 10.14
N ALA A 193 13.67 -4.90 9.40
CA ALA A 193 12.56 -5.83 9.55
C ALA A 193 12.43 -6.38 10.98
N ARG A 194 13.54 -6.72 11.63
CA ARG A 194 13.56 -7.33 12.97
C ARG A 194 13.12 -6.33 14.04
N ARG A 195 13.53 -5.06 13.93
CA ARG A 195 13.11 -3.99 14.83
C ARG A 195 11.64 -3.62 14.58
N ALA A 196 11.21 -3.57 13.33
CA ALA A 196 9.81 -3.35 12.99
C ALA A 196 8.91 -4.46 13.58
N ARG A 197 9.34 -5.72 13.54
CA ARG A 197 8.65 -6.83 14.21
C ARG A 197 8.58 -6.67 15.72
N ARG A 198 9.71 -6.34 16.37
CA ARG A 198 9.73 -6.11 17.84
C ARG A 198 8.81 -4.98 18.28
N LEU A 199 8.60 -3.97 17.43
CA LEU A 199 7.68 -2.86 17.71
C LEU A 199 6.21 -3.19 17.41
N GLY A 200 5.92 -4.29 16.71
CA GLY A 200 4.57 -4.67 16.28
C GLY A 200 4.13 -4.09 14.94
N ILE A 201 5.04 -3.49 14.17
CA ILE A 201 4.73 -2.99 12.81
C ILE A 201 4.63 -4.14 11.82
N VAL A 202 5.51 -5.15 11.96
CA VAL A 202 5.55 -6.34 11.12
C VAL A 202 5.12 -7.54 11.95
N ASP A 203 4.21 -8.35 11.43
CA ASP A 203 3.68 -9.53 12.10
C ASP A 203 4.66 -10.71 12.03
N GLU A 204 5.32 -10.89 10.88
CA GLU A 204 6.30 -11.96 10.68
C GLU A 204 7.49 -11.51 9.84
N VAL A 205 8.68 -11.97 10.21
CA VAL A 205 9.92 -11.74 9.47
C VAL A 205 10.47 -13.08 9.02
N VAL A 206 10.72 -13.22 7.72
CA VAL A 206 11.09 -14.49 7.08
C VAL A 206 12.24 -14.33 6.09
N HIS A 207 12.87 -15.43 5.68
CA HIS A 207 13.85 -15.39 4.60
C HIS A 207 13.17 -15.05 3.26
N PRO A 208 13.79 -14.28 2.33
CA PRO A 208 13.19 -13.92 1.04
C PRO A 208 12.59 -15.09 0.25
N ALA A 209 13.24 -16.25 0.30
CA ALA A 209 12.80 -17.46 -0.41
C ALA A 209 11.43 -18.00 0.04
N VAL A 210 10.94 -17.62 1.23
CA VAL A 210 9.66 -18.11 1.77
C VAL A 210 8.63 -17.00 1.97
N LEU A 211 8.89 -15.78 1.48
CA LEU A 211 7.99 -14.64 1.62
C LEU A 211 6.58 -14.93 1.10
N GLU A 212 6.49 -15.48 -0.12
CA GLU A 212 5.21 -15.80 -0.75
C GLU A 212 4.42 -16.83 0.08
N ALA A 213 5.08 -17.91 0.49
CA ALA A 213 4.45 -18.96 1.30
C ALA A 213 3.94 -18.41 2.64
N ALA A 214 4.74 -17.57 3.31
CA ALA A 214 4.34 -16.93 4.56
C ALA A 214 3.16 -15.95 4.34
N ALA A 215 3.21 -15.12 3.30
CA ALA A 215 2.13 -14.19 2.96
C ALA A 215 0.81 -14.93 2.67
N ARG A 216 0.85 -16.03 1.91
CA ARG A 216 -0.32 -16.90 1.66
C ARG A 216 -0.88 -17.49 2.96
N ALA A 217 -0.03 -17.93 3.88
CA ALA A 217 -0.47 -18.44 5.18
C ALA A 217 -1.19 -17.37 6.01
N TRP A 218 -0.74 -16.11 5.96
CA TRP A 218 -1.44 -14.99 6.59
C TRP A 218 -2.75 -14.64 5.88
N ALA A 219 -2.77 -14.63 4.54
CA ALA A 219 -3.95 -14.28 3.76
C ALA A 219 -5.08 -15.30 3.90
N ALA A 220 -4.75 -16.57 4.14
CA ALA A 220 -5.71 -17.64 4.37
C ALA A 220 -6.44 -17.56 5.73
N ARG A 221 -5.97 -16.71 6.66
CA ARG A 221 -6.64 -16.49 7.95
C ARG A 221 -7.97 -15.77 7.73
N ARG A 222 -8.94 -15.98 8.63
CA ARG A 222 -10.18 -15.19 8.60
C ARG A 222 -9.88 -13.75 9.01
N LYS A 223 -10.47 -12.78 8.31
CA LYS A 223 -10.34 -11.36 8.67
C LYS A 223 -10.85 -11.18 10.09
N ARG A 224 -10.03 -10.56 10.94
CA ARG A 224 -10.43 -10.22 12.30
C ARG A 224 -11.31 -8.98 12.22
N SER A 225 -12.59 -9.14 11.97
CA SER A 225 -13.50 -8.00 12.01
C SER A 225 -14.05 -7.80 13.43
N LEU A 226 -13.99 -6.54 13.89
CA LEU A 226 -14.82 -6.06 14.99
C LEU A 226 -16.33 -6.17 14.65
N ASP A 227 -16.69 -6.52 13.42
CA ASP A 227 -18.09 -6.82 13.04
C ASP A 227 -18.70 -7.91 13.91
N ARG A 228 -17.90 -8.79 14.52
CA ARG A 228 -18.47 -9.72 15.51
C ARG A 228 -18.91 -8.99 16.79
N ALA A 229 -18.22 -7.93 17.23
CA ALA A 229 -18.65 -7.08 18.34
C ALA A 229 -19.85 -6.18 17.96
N LEU A 230 -19.84 -5.65 16.74
CA LEU A 230 -20.94 -4.83 16.20
C LEU A 230 -22.21 -5.66 15.87
N ARG A 231 -22.06 -6.95 15.53
CA ARG A 231 -23.17 -7.89 15.36
C ARG A 231 -23.84 -8.29 16.68
N ILE A 232 -23.23 -8.01 17.84
CA ILE A 232 -23.83 -8.25 19.17
C ILE A 232 -24.71 -7.05 19.60
N GLY A 233 -24.94 -6.07 18.71
CA GLY A 233 -25.90 -4.99 18.94
C GLY A 233 -25.32 -3.77 19.68
N LEU A 234 -24.00 -3.72 19.89
CA LEU A 234 -23.33 -2.44 20.19
C LEU A 234 -23.28 -1.62 18.91
N SER A 235 -24.01 -0.50 18.86
CA SER A 235 -23.84 0.46 17.79
C SER A 235 -22.38 0.93 17.79
N LEU A 236 -21.78 1.15 16.61
CA LEU A 236 -20.44 1.75 16.47
C LEU A 236 -20.30 3.00 17.35
N GLN A 237 -21.38 3.78 17.42
CA GLN A 237 -21.48 4.97 18.26
C GLN A 237 -21.42 4.64 19.74
N SER A 238 -22.13 3.64 20.24
CA SER A 238 -22.04 3.21 21.66
C SER A 238 -20.69 2.60 22.03
N ALA A 239 -20.04 1.86 21.12
CA ALA A 239 -18.70 1.32 21.36
C ALA A 239 -17.63 2.42 21.35
N LEU A 240 -17.79 3.41 20.47
CA LEU A 240 -16.94 4.61 20.43
C LEU A 240 -17.22 5.52 21.62
N ASP A 241 -18.48 5.75 22.00
CA ASP A 241 -18.86 6.56 23.17
C ASP A 241 -18.28 5.98 24.46
N VAL A 242 -18.30 4.65 24.64
CA VAL A 242 -17.67 4.00 25.81
C VAL A 242 -16.14 4.15 25.78
N ALA A 243 -15.53 4.08 24.59
CA ALA A 243 -14.08 4.23 24.43
C ALA A 243 -13.61 5.69 24.55
N GLU A 244 -14.40 6.65 24.06
CA GLU A 244 -14.16 8.09 24.09
C GLU A 244 -14.49 8.70 25.45
N GLN A 245 -15.45 8.13 26.19
CA GLN A 245 -15.74 8.48 27.59
C GLN A 245 -14.74 7.87 28.58
N THR A 246 -13.78 7.05 28.12
CA THR A 246 -12.64 6.63 28.93
C THR A 246 -11.52 7.65 28.72
N PRO A 247 -11.21 8.54 29.68
CA PRO A 247 -10.18 9.54 29.49
C PRO A 247 -8.83 8.87 29.16
N ILE A 248 -8.23 9.21 28.03
CA ILE A 248 -6.81 8.95 27.76
C ILE A 248 -6.01 9.98 28.56
N GLY A 249 -5.97 9.78 29.86
CA GLY A 249 -5.29 10.68 30.79
C GLY A 249 -5.48 10.17 32.20
N ARG A 250 -4.38 9.83 32.88
CA ARG A 250 -4.37 9.78 34.34
C ARG A 250 -4.96 11.09 34.85
N GLN A 251 -5.90 11.02 35.78
CA GLN A 251 -5.97 12.03 36.82
C GLN A 251 -4.57 12.15 37.45
N LEU A 252 -3.91 13.25 37.18
CA LEU A 252 -3.02 13.94 38.10
C LEU A 252 -3.48 15.39 38.14
#